data_AF-A0A8X6RPJ4-F1
#
_entry.id   AF-A0A8X6RPJ4-F1
#
_cell.length_a   1.000
_cell.length_b   1.000
_cell.length_c   1.000
_cell.angle_alpha   90.00
_cell.angle_beta   90.00
_cell.angle_gamma   90.00
#
_symmetry.space_group_name_H-M   'P 1'
#
loop_
_entity.id
_entity.type
_entity.pdbx_description
1 polymer ?
#
loop_
_entity_poly.entity_id
_entity_poly.type
_entity_poly.pdbx_seq_one_letter_code
_entity_poly.pdbx_strand_id
1 'polypeptide(L)'
;MTGQRYIDEVLLPHVRLFRGAVGDKFVFMDDNETCHRTLAVQDCVDSEGIQRLVWPARSPDLNLIENVWDALGRQVAGRNYPPTNKNTLIRALTEEWDKLPQQLLDNVVQSMVRRVECCITLHGGHIPY
;
A
#
# COMPACT_ATOMS: atom_id res chain seq x y z
N MET A 1 -8.07 11.79 5.69
CA MET A 1 -7.81 10.95 6.89
C MET A 1 -7.06 11.78 7.92
N THR A 2 -7.20 11.53 9.22
CA THR A 2 -6.37 12.18 10.27
C THR A 2 -5.40 11.14 10.82
N GLY A 3 -4.32 11.57 11.50
CA GLY A 3 -3.38 10.63 12.13
C GLY A 3 -4.06 9.71 13.16
N GLN A 4 -5.01 10.23 13.94
CA GLN A 4 -5.78 9.40 14.87
C GLN A 4 -6.60 8.33 14.15
N ARG A 5 -7.29 8.69 13.07
CA ARG A 5 -8.03 7.70 12.26
C ARG A 5 -7.10 6.67 11.62
N TYR A 6 -5.90 7.07 11.22
CA TYR A 6 -4.92 6.14 10.69
C TYR A 6 -4.46 5.12 11.74
N ILE A 7 -4.27 5.55 13.00
CA ILE A 7 -4.00 4.65 14.13
C ILE A 7 -5.14 3.65 14.31
N ASP A 8 -6.36 4.18 14.44
CA ASP A 8 -7.55 3.41 14.83
C ASP A 8 -8.07 2.49 13.72
N GLU A 9 -7.92 2.88 12.46
CA GLU A 9 -8.45 2.15 11.30
C GLU A 9 -7.40 1.31 10.57
N VAL A 10 -6.10 1.63 10.71
CA VAL A 10 -5.02 0.96 9.94
C VAL A 10 -3.97 0.32 10.84
N LEU A 11 -3.29 1.12 11.68
CA LEU A 11 -2.11 0.62 12.41
C LEU A 11 -2.48 -0.47 13.42
N LEU A 12 -3.39 -0.17 14.34
CA LEU A 12 -3.74 -1.10 15.42
C LEU A 12 -4.53 -2.33 14.93
N PRO A 13 -5.52 -2.19 14.03
CA PRO A 13 -6.31 -3.35 13.59
C PRO A 13 -5.58 -4.25 12.61
N HIS A 14 -4.65 -3.72 11.81
CA HIS A 14 -4.04 -4.46 10.70
C HIS A 14 -2.53 -4.58 10.85
N VAL A 15 -1.80 -3.46 10.88
CA VAL A 15 -0.33 -3.48 10.86
C VAL A 15 0.25 -4.18 12.10
N ARG A 16 -0.31 -3.92 13.29
CA ARG A 16 0.08 -4.59 14.53
C ARG A 16 -0.04 -6.11 14.45
N LEU A 17 -1.10 -6.62 13.80
CA LEU A 17 -1.31 -8.06 13.64
C LEU A 17 -0.21 -8.69 12.77
N PHE A 18 0.13 -8.05 11.65
CA PHE A 18 1.22 -8.53 10.80
C PHE A 18 2.58 -8.43 11.49
N ARG A 19 2.83 -7.35 12.24
CA ARG A 19 4.04 -7.22 13.08
C ARG A 19 4.16 -8.36 14.09
N GLY A 20 3.07 -8.72 14.74
CA GLY A 20 3.02 -9.85 15.69
C GLY A 20 3.22 -11.21 15.02
N ALA A 21 2.66 -11.41 13.82
CA ALA A 21 2.75 -12.67 13.09
C ALA A 21 4.13 -12.91 12.44
N VAL A 22 4.72 -11.88 11.83
CA VAL A 22 6.00 -11.98 11.10
C VAL A 22 7.20 -11.82 12.04
N GLY A 23 7.04 -11.14 13.18
CA GLY A 23 8.14 -10.90 14.11
C GLY A 23 9.11 -9.83 13.60
N ASP A 24 10.34 -9.84 14.11
CA ASP A 24 11.32 -8.75 13.95
C ASP A 24 11.75 -8.49 12.50
N LYS A 25 11.37 -9.38 11.57
CA LYS A 25 11.60 -9.21 10.13
C LYS A 25 10.54 -8.35 9.45
N PHE A 26 9.46 -7.99 10.15
CA PHE A 26 8.40 -7.16 9.61
C PHE A 26 8.86 -5.71 9.48
N VAL A 27 8.79 -5.21 8.25
CA VAL A 27 9.04 -3.80 7.95
C VAL A 27 7.80 -3.24 7.27
N PHE A 28 7.20 -2.23 7.88
CA PHE A 28 6.03 -1.55 7.35
C PHE A 28 6.44 -0.45 6.36
N MET A 29 5.72 -0.36 5.23
CA MET A 29 5.93 0.69 4.23
C MET A 29 4.64 1.50 4.08
N ASP A 30 4.79 2.82 4.04
CA ASP A 30 3.76 3.80 3.68
C ASP A 30 4.38 4.92 2.82
N ASP A 31 3.55 5.78 2.25
CA ASP A 31 3.92 6.83 1.28
C ASP A 31 4.37 8.17 1.89
N ASN A 32 4.57 8.23 3.22
CA ASN A 32 4.98 9.44 3.93
C ASN A 32 3.95 10.60 3.87
N GLU A 33 2.66 10.32 3.62
CA GLU A 33 1.61 11.34 3.74
C GLU A 33 1.58 12.01 5.12
N THR A 34 1.15 13.28 5.17
CA THR A 34 1.13 14.10 6.39
C THR A 34 0.38 13.43 7.54
N CYS A 35 -0.70 12.69 7.25
CA CYS A 35 -1.45 12.01 8.29
C CYS A 35 -0.70 10.80 8.89
N HIS A 36 0.25 10.20 8.17
CA HIS A 36 1.11 9.10 8.63
C HIS A 36 2.33 9.59 9.44
N ARG A 37 2.50 10.91 9.57
CA ARG A 37 3.68 11.55 10.21
C ARG A 37 3.33 12.51 11.34
N THR A 38 2.13 12.39 11.91
CA THR A 38 1.79 13.11 13.14
C THR A 38 2.57 12.54 14.32
N LEU A 39 2.73 13.34 15.39
CA LEU A 39 3.37 12.88 16.64
C LEU A 39 2.67 11.64 17.22
N ALA A 40 1.34 11.65 17.27
CA ALA A 40 0.57 10.51 17.77
C ALA A 40 0.82 9.22 16.96
N VAL A 41 0.99 9.32 15.64
CA VAL A 41 1.31 8.16 14.79
C VAL A 41 2.73 7.68 15.06
N GLN A 42 3.67 8.60 15.24
CA GLN A 42 5.04 8.27 15.60
C GLN A 42 5.10 7.51 16.92
N ASP A 43 4.47 8.06 17.97
CA ASP A 43 4.41 7.45 19.30
C ASP A 43 3.77 6.05 19.24
N CYS A 44 2.68 5.89 18.47
CA CYS A 44 2.03 4.60 18.27
C CYS A 44 2.96 3.58 17.60
N VAL A 45 3.58 3.94 16.47
CA VAL A 45 4.51 3.07 15.74
C VAL A 45 5.67 2.61 16.63
N ASP A 46 6.24 3.53 17.41
CA ASP A 46 7.35 3.24 18.31
C ASP A 46 6.90 2.33 19.47
N SER A 47 5.74 2.61 20.07
CA SER A 47 5.18 1.80 21.16
C SER A 47 4.83 0.36 20.75
N GLU A 48 4.41 0.18 19.49
CA GLU A 48 4.09 -1.13 18.92
C GLU A 48 5.33 -1.84 18.33
N GLY A 49 6.52 -1.23 18.43
CA GLY A 49 7.76 -1.81 17.91
C GLY A 49 7.73 -2.06 16.38
N ILE A 50 7.00 -1.22 15.65
CA ILE A 50 6.83 -1.32 14.20
C ILE A 50 8.01 -0.62 13.53
N GLN A 51 8.88 -1.39 12.87
CA GLN A 51 9.91 -0.82 12.02
C GLN A 51 9.28 -0.29 10.72
N ARG A 52 9.62 0.94 10.33
CA ARG A 52 9.20 1.50 9.04
C ARG A 52 10.33 1.52 8.03
N LEU A 53 9.99 1.29 6.77
CA LEU A 53 10.87 1.49 5.64
C LEU A 53 11.07 3.00 5.43
N VAL A 54 12.31 3.43 5.24
CA VAL A 54 12.60 4.80 4.82
C VAL A 54 12.09 4.98 3.39
N TRP A 55 11.12 5.87 3.21
CA TRP A 55 10.46 6.09 1.92
C TRP A 55 10.72 7.50 1.38
N PRO A 56 11.16 7.65 0.12
CA PRO A 56 11.32 8.96 -0.50
C PRO A 56 9.95 9.62 -0.74
N ALA A 57 9.85 10.92 -0.42
CA ALA A 57 8.63 11.67 -0.68
C ALA A 57 8.35 11.74 -2.19
N ARG A 58 7.06 11.78 -2.57
CA ARG A 58 6.61 11.95 -3.97
C ARG A 58 7.13 10.88 -4.93
N SER A 59 7.26 9.63 -4.48
CA SER A 59 7.69 8.49 -5.31
C SER A 59 6.57 7.46 -5.49
N PRO A 60 5.45 7.82 -6.17
CA PRO A 60 4.34 6.89 -6.41
C PRO A 60 4.73 5.75 -7.36
N ASP A 61 5.71 5.99 -8.24
CA ASP A 61 6.29 5.02 -9.18
C ASP A 61 7.01 3.86 -8.47
N LEU A 62 7.54 4.13 -7.26
CA LEU A 62 8.07 3.10 -6.36
C LEU A 62 6.97 2.44 -5.52
N ASN A 63 5.80 3.07 -5.35
CA ASN A 63 4.75 2.55 -4.49
C ASN A 63 4.03 1.37 -5.15
N LEU A 64 4.36 0.17 -4.70
CA LEU A 64 3.88 -1.08 -5.28
C LEU A 64 2.36 -1.23 -5.26
N ILE A 65 1.66 -0.61 -4.29
CA ILE A 65 0.20 -0.72 -4.18
C ILE A 65 -0.51 -0.04 -5.36
N GLU A 66 0.11 0.94 -6.03
CA GLU A 66 -0.48 1.63 -7.17
C GLU A 66 -0.78 0.65 -8.32
N ASN A 67 0.10 -0.33 -8.55
CA ASN A 67 -0.14 -1.36 -9.57
C ASN A 67 -1.25 -2.33 -9.19
N VAL A 68 -1.42 -2.59 -7.88
CA VAL A 68 -2.53 -3.41 -7.38
C VAL A 68 -3.85 -2.67 -7.55
N TRP A 69 -3.87 -1.35 -7.26
CA TRP A 69 -5.04 -0.50 -7.48
C TRP A 69 -5.42 -0.40 -8.95
N ASP A 70 -4.45 -0.22 -9.84
CA ASP A 70 -4.67 -0.20 -11.29
C ASP A 70 -5.20 -1.55 -11.80
N ALA A 71 -4.65 -2.67 -11.34
CA ALA A 71 -5.17 -3.99 -11.66
C ALA A 71 -6.61 -4.19 -11.18
N LEU A 72 -6.92 -3.81 -9.94
CA LEU A 72 -8.27 -3.87 -9.38
C LEU A 72 -9.25 -2.99 -10.16
N GLY A 73 -8.84 -1.75 -10.47
CA GLY A 73 -9.63 -0.80 -11.26
C GLY A 73 -9.98 -1.34 -12.63
N ARG A 74 -9.03 -1.99 -13.33
CA ARG A 74 -9.29 -2.68 -14.60
C ARG A 74 -10.29 -3.82 -14.46
N GLN A 75 -10.19 -4.65 -13.41
CA GLN A 75 -11.14 -5.73 -13.19
C GLN A 75 -12.56 -5.20 -12.97
N VAL A 76 -12.71 -4.16 -12.14
CA VAL A 76 -14.01 -3.52 -11.90
C VAL A 76 -14.57 -2.87 -13.18
N ALA A 77 -13.73 -2.18 -13.95
CA ALA A 77 -14.13 -1.54 -15.21
C ALA A 77 -14.53 -2.56 -16.29
N GLY A 78 -13.94 -3.77 -16.27
CA GLY A 78 -14.26 -4.85 -17.20
C GLY A 78 -15.54 -5.63 -16.88
N ARG A 79 -16.24 -5.31 -15.78
CA ARG A 79 -17.47 -6.02 -15.40
C ARG A 79 -18.60 -5.72 -16.38
N ASN A 80 -19.37 -6.77 -16.73
CA ASN A 80 -20.57 -6.66 -17.57
C ASN A 80 -21.62 -5.68 -16.99
N TYR A 81 -21.66 -5.56 -15.66
CA TYR A 81 -22.54 -4.63 -14.95
C TYR A 81 -21.70 -3.68 -14.11
N PRO A 82 -21.38 -2.48 -14.64
CA PRO A 82 -20.61 -1.49 -13.90
C PRO A 82 -21.36 -1.01 -12.65
N PRO A 83 -20.65 -0.74 -11.55
CA PRO A 83 -21.26 -0.18 -10.35
C PRO A 83 -21.78 1.24 -10.61
N THR A 84 -23.01 1.53 -10.18
CA THR A 84 -23.69 2.81 -10.42
C THR A 84 -23.82 3.67 -9.17
N ASN A 85 -23.48 3.12 -8.00
CA ASN A 85 -23.49 3.81 -6.72
C ASN A 85 -22.40 3.27 -5.78
N LYS A 86 -22.18 3.98 -4.67
CA LYS A 86 -21.16 3.65 -3.67
C LYS A 86 -21.26 2.20 -3.16
N ASN A 87 -22.45 1.70 -2.85
CA ASN A 87 -22.60 0.35 -2.30
C ASN A 87 -22.27 -0.72 -3.35
N THR A 88 -22.72 -0.52 -4.59
CA THR A 88 -22.37 -1.42 -5.69
C THR A 88 -20.87 -1.38 -6.01
N LEU A 89 -20.23 -0.22 -5.86
CA LEU A 89 -18.79 -0.07 -6.07
C LEU A 89 -17.99 -0.78 -4.99
N ILE A 90 -18.34 -0.60 -3.71
CA ILE A 90 -17.70 -1.30 -2.59
C ILE A 90 -17.79 -2.82 -2.82
N ARG A 91 -18.98 -3.33 -3.13
CA ARG A 91 -19.17 -4.76 -3.40
C ARG A 91 -18.32 -5.25 -4.58
N ALA A 92 -18.31 -4.51 -5.69
CA ALA A 92 -17.49 -4.86 -6.85
C ALA A 92 -15.99 -4.86 -6.52
N LEU A 93 -15.51 -3.87 -5.77
CA LEU A 93 -14.11 -3.81 -5.33
C LEU A 93 -13.75 -5.01 -4.44
N THR A 94 -14.59 -5.37 -3.48
CA THR A 94 -14.36 -6.55 -2.62
C THR A 94 -14.33 -7.85 -3.44
N GLU A 95 -15.33 -8.05 -4.30
CA GLU A 95 -15.41 -9.26 -5.13
C GLU A 95 -14.24 -9.41 -6.11
N GLU A 96 -13.78 -8.31 -6.72
CA GLU A 96 -12.62 -8.36 -7.62
C GLU A 96 -11.29 -8.45 -6.87
N TRP A 97 -11.19 -7.87 -5.67
CA TRP A 97 -10.03 -8.01 -4.79
C TRP A 97 -9.78 -9.48 -4.43
N ASP A 98 -10.83 -10.20 -4.03
CA ASP A 98 -10.75 -11.61 -3.66
C ASP A 98 -10.33 -12.53 -4.83
N LYS A 99 -10.48 -12.05 -6.07
CA LYS A 99 -10.08 -12.76 -7.30
C LYS A 99 -8.69 -12.39 -7.79
N LEU A 100 -8.05 -11.37 -7.21
CA LEU A 100 -6.72 -10.96 -7.66
C LEU A 100 -5.74 -12.14 -7.51
N PRO A 101 -5.06 -12.57 -8.59
CA PRO A 101 -4.16 -13.71 -8.50
C PRO A 101 -2.97 -13.39 -7.58
N GLN A 102 -2.61 -14.33 -6.69
CA GLN A 102 -1.40 -14.21 -5.87
C GLN A 102 -0.15 -13.93 -6.72
N GLN A 103 -0.06 -14.56 -7.90
CA GLN A 103 1.03 -14.33 -8.86
C GLN A 103 1.16 -12.86 -9.27
N LEU A 104 0.06 -12.10 -9.34
CA LEU A 104 0.12 -10.67 -9.62
C LEU A 104 0.83 -9.92 -8.49
N LEU A 105 0.48 -10.22 -7.24
CA LEU A 105 1.11 -9.63 -6.06
C LEU A 105 2.60 -9.99 -5.99
N ASP A 106 2.93 -11.25 -6.23
CA ASP A 106 4.31 -11.73 -6.22
C ASP A 106 5.15 -11.02 -7.29
N ASN A 107 4.62 -10.85 -8.51
CA ASN A 107 5.28 -10.13 -9.59
C ASN A 107 5.51 -8.65 -9.24
N VAL A 108 4.52 -8.00 -8.63
CA VAL A 108 4.63 -6.60 -8.18
C VAL A 108 5.76 -6.47 -7.15
N VAL A 109 5.79 -7.34 -6.15
CA VAL A 109 6.84 -7.35 -5.11
C VAL A 109 8.23 -7.62 -5.72
N GLN A 110 8.35 -8.63 -6.59
CA GLN A 110 9.62 -8.97 -7.24
C GLN A 110 10.13 -7.84 -8.17
N SER A 111 9.24 -7.00 -8.69
CA SER A 111 9.63 -5.87 -9.54
C SER A 111 10.39 -4.76 -8.80
N MET A 112 10.32 -4.72 -7.46
CA MET A 112 10.85 -3.62 -6.66
C MET A 112 12.36 -3.41 -6.86
N VAL A 113 13.14 -4.50 -6.95
CA VAL A 113 14.59 -4.43 -7.18
C VAL A 113 14.90 -3.65 -8.46
N ARG A 114 14.25 -4.03 -9.56
CA ARG A 114 14.40 -3.36 -10.86
C ARG A 114 13.96 -1.90 -10.83
N ARG A 115 12.88 -1.59 -10.10
CA ARG A 115 12.38 -0.20 -9.98
C ARG A 115 13.39 0.69 -9.28
N VAL A 116 13.95 0.21 -8.17
CA VAL A 116 15.00 0.92 -7.43
C VAL A 116 16.24 1.12 -8.30
N GLU A 117 16.69 0.08 -9.01
CA GLU A 117 17.82 0.19 -9.95
C GLU A 117 17.57 1.22 -11.06
N CYS A 118 16.35 1.27 -11.60
CA CYS A 118 15.97 2.25 -12.61
C CYS A 118 15.97 3.67 -12.03
N CYS A 119 15.42 3.87 -10.83
CA CYS A 119 15.42 5.16 -10.14
C CYS A 119 16.84 5.65 -9.87
N ILE A 120 17.74 4.76 -9.42
CA ILE A 120 19.16 5.08 -9.23
C ILE A 120 19.82 5.48 -10.55
N THR A 121 19.57 4.73 -11.62
CA THR A 121 20.12 5.01 -12.96
C THR A 121 19.63 6.35 -13.51
N LEU A 122 18.40 6.74 -13.19
CA LEU A 122 17.81 8.02 -13.54
C LEU A 122 18.12 9.13 -12.51
N HIS A 123 19.03 8.90 -11.57
CA HIS A 123 19.44 9.84 -10.53
C HIS A 123 18.27 10.38 -9.68
N GLY A 124 17.34 9.51 -9.31
CA GLY A 124 16.12 9.88 -8.58
C GLY A 124 15.00 10.42 -9.49
N GLY A 125 15.19 10.36 -10.81
CA GLY A 125 14.16 10.69 -11.80
C GLY A 125 13.03 9.66 -11.84
N HIS A 126 11.90 10.09 -12.42
CA HIS A 126 10.69 9.28 -12.59
C HIS A 126 10.96 8.00 -13.39
N ILE A 127 10.54 6.85 -12.87
CA ILE A 127 10.64 5.57 -13.59
C ILE A 127 9.35 5.28 -14.38
N PRO A 128 9.44 4.67 -15.57
CA PRO A 128 8.25 4.18 -16.26
C PRO A 128 7.69 2.98 -15.50
N TYR A 129 6.40 3.04 -15.15
CA TYR A 129 5.64 1.97 -14.49
C TYR A 129 4.48 1.49 -15.36
#